data_AF-I1CTI5-F1
#
_entry.id   AF-I1CTI5-F1
#
_cell.length_a   1.000
_cell.length_b   1.000
_cell.length_c   1.000
_cell.angle_alpha   90.00
_cell.angle_beta   90.00
_cell.angle_gamma   90.00
#
_symmetry.space_group_name_H-M   'P 1'
#
loop_
_entity.id
_entity.type
_entity.pdbx_description
1 polymer ?
#
loop_
_entity_poly.entity_id
_entity_poly.type
_entity_poly.pdbx_seq_one_letter_code
_entity_poly.pdbx_strand_id
1 'polypeptide(L)' 'MSQSLFGGAIVIPLGKSFLDASQFRQVPDNQEVFVDTITQQSLIVELLEQVDAQDQDIARYTLSFENF' A
#
# COMPACT_ATOMS: atom_id res chain seq x y z
N MET A 1 13.67 3.26 -9.56
CA MET A 1 14.12 3.67 -8.21
C MET A 1 13.48 2.72 -7.22
N SER A 2 14.07 2.51 -6.05
CA SER A 2 13.56 1.60 -5.02
C SER A 2 13.08 2.38 -3.81
N GLN A 3 11.94 1.99 -3.24
CA GLN A 3 11.36 2.57 -2.03
C GLN A 3 11.44 1.55 -0.89
N SER A 4 11.87 2.03 0.27
CA SER A 4 11.85 1.26 1.52
C SER A 4 10.50 1.45 2.21
N LEU A 5 9.91 0.36 2.68
CA LEU A 5 8.63 0.33 3.41
C LEU A 5 8.86 -0.22 4.82
N PHE A 6 8.04 0.21 5.78
CA PHE A 6 8.02 -0.33 7.15
C PHE A 6 9.42 -0.35 7.80
N GLY A 7 10.07 0.81 7.83
CA GLY A 7 11.42 0.95 8.38
C GLY A 7 12.52 0.26 7.57
N GLY A 8 12.25 -0.11 6.31
CA GLY A 8 13.21 -0.76 5.43
C GLY A 8 13.21 -2.29 5.48
N ALA A 9 12.23 -2.89 6.16
CA ALA A 9 12.06 -4.35 6.16
C ALA A 9 11.65 -4.89 4.78
N ILE A 10 10.92 -4.08 3.99
CA ILE A 10 10.47 -4.41 2.64
C ILE A 10 10.98 -3.35 1.67
N VAL A 11 11.36 -3.76 0.46
CA VAL A 11 11.80 -2.86 -0.62
C VAL A 11 11.02 -3.17 -1.88
N ILE A 12 10.48 -2.13 -2.52
CA ILE A 12 9.74 -2.25 -3.78
C ILE A 12 10.33 -1.34 -4.87
N PRO A 13 10.17 -1.68 -6.16
CA PRO A 13 10.36 -0.70 -7.22
C PRO A 13 9.25 0.35 -7.17
N LEU A 14 9.60 1.63 -7.18
CA LEU A 14 8.63 2.73 -7.23
C LEU A 14 9.07 3.79 -8.24
N GLY A 15 8.08 4.36 -8.94
CA GLY A 15 8.28 5.44 -9.89
C GLY A 15 8.75 6.72 -9.22
N LYS A 16 9.52 7.55 -9.93
CA LYS A 16 10.05 8.81 -9.37
C LYS A 16 8.98 9.87 -9.11
N SER A 17 7.84 9.76 -9.78
CA SER A 17 6.70 10.68 -9.69
C SER A 17 5.85 10.49 -8.44
N PHE A 18 6.02 9.37 -7.74
CA PHE A 18 5.31 9.04 -6.52
C PHE A 18 5.89 9.82 -5.33
N LEU A 19 5.00 10.50 -4.61
CA LEU A 19 5.28 11.14 -3.33
C LEU A 19 4.67 10.33 -2.20
N ASP A 20 5.36 10.31 -1.07
CA ASP A 20 4.86 9.72 0.17
C ASP A 20 3.81 10.64 0.80
N ALA A 21 2.60 10.11 1.00
CA ALA A 21 1.48 10.86 1.57
C ALA A 21 1.68 11.17 3.07
N SER A 22 2.53 10.40 3.77
CA SER A 22 2.85 10.60 5.19
C SER A 22 3.49 11.97 5.47
N GLN A 23 4.11 12.56 4.45
CA GLN A 23 4.69 13.91 4.50
C GLN A 23 3.64 15.02 4.70
N PHE A 24 2.38 14.74 4.35
CA PHE A 24 1.29 15.72 4.35
C PHE A 24 0.20 15.42 5.38
N ARG A 25 -0.01 14.14 5.71
CA ARG A 25 -1.02 13.70 6.68
C ARG A 25 -0.56 12.44 7.40
N GLN A 26 -1.15 12.17 8.57
CA GLN A 26 -0.94 10.88 9.21
C GLN A 26 -1.49 9.73 8.34
N VAL A 27 -0.71 8.66 8.30
CA VAL A 27 -1.02 7.37 7.68
C VAL A 27 -0.90 6.32 8.81
N PRO A 28 -1.80 5.32 8.89
CA PRO A 28 -1.69 4.25 9.87
C PRO A 28 -0.34 3.53 9.80
N ASP A 29 0.19 3.09 10.94
CA ASP A 29 1.54 2.49 11.01
C ASP A 29 1.69 1.20 10.19
N ASN A 30 0.58 0.48 9.94
CA ASN A 30 0.54 -0.72 9.10
C ASN A 30 0.34 -0.41 7.61
N GLN A 31 0.29 0.87 7.22
CA GLN A 31 0.07 1.33 5.86
C GLN A 31 1.20 2.24 5.36
N GLU A 32 1.46 2.15 4.06
CA GLU A 32 2.36 3.04 3.32
C GLU A 32 1.59 3.55 2.10
N VAL A 33 1.47 4.87 1.95
CA VAL A 33 0.59 5.49 0.94
C VAL A 33 1.39 6.42 0.04
N PHE A 34 1.33 6.18 -1.26
CA PHE A 34 2.01 6.98 -2.27
C PHE A 34 1.03 7.53 -3.29
N VAL A 35 1.28 8.75 -3.76
CA VAL A 35 0.48 9.44 -4.78
C VAL A 35 1.36 9.89 -5.94
N ASP A 36 0.98 9.53 -7.16
CA ASP A 36 1.67 9.94 -8.39
C ASP A 36 1.23 11.34 -8.80
N THR A 37 2.19 12.26 -8.81
CA THR A 37 1.97 13.68 -9.15
C THR A 37 1.70 13.95 -10.63
N ILE A 38 1.97 12.98 -11.52
CA ILE A 38 1.80 13.09 -12.96
C ILE A 38 0.50 12.42 -13.40
N THR A 39 0.26 11.19 -12.95
CA THR A 39 -0.88 10.38 -13.42
C THR A 39 -2.12 10.48 -12.53
N GLN A 40 -2.01 11.11 -11.35
CA GLN A 40 -3.06 11.14 -10.32
C GLN A 40 -3.46 9.75 -9.80
N GLN A 41 -2.61 8.74 -9.98
CA GLN A 41 -2.79 7.41 -9.40
C GLN A 41 -2.28 7.37 -7.96
N SER A 42 -2.83 6.46 -7.16
CA SER A 42 -2.34 6.17 -5.82
C SER A 42 -1.92 4.72 -5.69
N LEU A 43 -0.91 4.46 -4.88
CA LEU A 43 -0.48 3.13 -4.47
C LEU A 43 -0.54 3.06 -2.95
N ILE A 44 -1.27 2.08 -2.43
CA ILE A 44 -1.35 1.80 -0.99
C ILE A 44 -0.79 0.40 -0.77
N VAL A 45 0.11 0.26 0.21
CA VAL A 45 0.60 -1.02 0.68
C VAL A 45 0.20 -1.16 2.14
N GLU A 46 -0.51 -2.23 2.48
CA GLU A 46 -1.00 -2.48 3.83
C GLU A 46 -0.62 -3.88 4.31
N LEU A 47 -0.18 -3.96 5.56
CA LEU A 47 0.04 -5.23 6.26
C LEU A 47 -1.27 -5.67 6.91
N LEU A 48 -1.80 -6.80 6.45
CA LEU A 48 -3.02 -7.43 6.97
C LEU A 48 -2.70 -8.73 7.72
N GLU A 49 -3.61 -9.15 8.58
CA GLU A 49 -3.57 -10.47 9.20
C GLU A 49 -3.89 -11.57 8.16
N GLN A 50 -3.38 -12.78 8.41
CA GLN A 50 -3.68 -13.93 7.58
C GLN A 50 -5.14 -14.35 7.77
N VAL A 51 -5.82 -14.63 6.66
CA VAL A 51 -7.22 -15.06 6.64
C VAL A 51 -7.32 -16.54 6.25
N ASP A 52 -8.39 -17.20 6.68
CA ASP A 52 -8.69 -18.58 6.29
C ASP A 52 -9.36 -18.62 4.90
N ALA A 53 -8.59 -18.25 3.88
CA ALA A 53 -8.97 -18.32 2.47
C ALA A 53 -7.78 -18.80 1.64
N GLN A 54 -8.04 -19.37 0.46
CA GLN A 54 -7.01 -19.95 -0.40
C GLN A 54 -6.98 -19.28 -1.76
N ASP A 55 -5.78 -19.14 -2.33
CA ASP A 55 -5.52 -18.66 -3.68
C ASP A 55 -6.30 -17.38 -4.05
N GLN A 56 -7.21 -17.48 -5.03
CA GLN A 56 -7.97 -16.35 -5.56
C GLN A 56 -9.05 -15.84 -4.60
N ASP A 57 -9.48 -16.68 -3.64
CA ASP A 57 -10.47 -16.29 -2.65
C ASP A 57 -9.89 -15.29 -1.63
N ILE A 58 -8.56 -15.25 -1.48
CA ILE A 58 -7.88 -14.26 -0.65
C ILE A 58 -8.17 -12.84 -1.17
N ALA A 59 -7.98 -12.62 -2.47
CA ALA A 59 -8.22 -11.31 -3.07
C ALA A 59 -9.69 -10.87 -2.94
N ARG A 60 -10.63 -11.81 -3.13
CA ARG A 60 -12.06 -11.54 -2.97
C ARG A 60 -12.42 -11.22 -1.51
N TYR A 61 -11.87 -11.98 -0.57
CA TYR A 61 -12.07 -11.74 0.86
C TYR A 61 -11.57 -10.34 1.24
N THR A 62 -10.33 -10.00 0.91
CA THR A 62 -9.73 -8.69 1.22
C THR A 62 -10.57 -7.55 0.64
N LEU A 63 -11.02 -7.64 -0.61
CA LEU A 63 -11.85 -6.61 -1.24
C LEU A 63 -13.26 -6.51 -0.64
N SER A 64 -13.80 -7.59 -0.07
CA SER A 64 -15.12 -7.58 0.55
C SER A 64 -15.15 -6.94 1.95
N PHE A 65 -13.99 -6.86 2.61
CA PHE A 65 -13.86 -6.21 3.91
C PHE A 65 -13.66 -4.70 3.80
N GLU A 66 -13.12 -4.22 2.68
CA GLU A 66 -13.09 -2.79 2.38
C GLU A 66 -14.47 -2.33 1.89
N ASN A 67 -15.31 -1.87 2.83
CA ASN A 67 -16.58 -1.22 2.49
C ASN A 67 -16.28 0.11 1.76
N PHE A 68 -16.44 0.11 0.44
CA PHE A 68 -16.54 1.34 -0.37
C PHE A 68 -17.93 1.97 -0.24
#